data_AF-A0A3G3K445-F1
#
_entry.id   AF-A0A3G3K445-F1
#
_cell.length_a   1.000
_cell.length_b   1.000
_cell.length_c   1.000
_cell.angle_alpha   90.00
_cell.angle_beta   90.00
_cell.angle_gamma   90.00
#
_symmetry.space_group_name_H-M   'P 1'
#
loop_
_entity.id
_entity.type
_entity.pdbx_description
1 polymer ?
#
loop_
_entity_poly.entity_id
_entity_poly.type
_entity_poly.pdbx_seq_one_letter_code
_entity_poly.pdbx_strand_id
1 'polypeptide(L)'
;MKTGLIWILSAAVLVGSAGCAAKKSQEPQEGLAAQSASCEAAPEELHWNGAVYQLTNANSTVEPGMKYGYLSCDHGKFTPGDDGPGAFILYSAGNPGTSSDIVMFGQWGEGLYRKKP
;
A
#
# COMPACT_ATOMS: atom_id res chain seq x y z
N MET A 1 36.53 -28.85 49.29
CA MET A 1 35.33 -28.36 50.00
C MET A 1 35.55 -26.93 50.46
N LYS A 2 34.94 -25.96 49.77
CA LYS A 2 34.40 -24.68 50.30
C LYS A 2 33.87 -23.88 49.11
N THR A 3 32.58 -24.07 48.89
CA THR A 3 31.70 -23.30 48.01
C THR A 3 31.54 -21.88 48.57
N GLY A 4 31.82 -20.88 47.75
CA GLY A 4 31.54 -19.46 48.03
C GLY A 4 30.57 -18.93 46.99
N LEU A 5 29.30 -18.84 47.40
CA LEU A 5 28.16 -18.34 46.64
C LEU A 5 28.26 -16.81 46.53
N ILE A 6 28.34 -16.25 45.32
CA ILE A 6 28.17 -14.80 45.10
C ILE A 6 26.85 -14.62 44.34
N TRP A 7 25.84 -14.18 45.08
CA TRP A 7 24.67 -13.48 44.58
C TRP A 7 25.11 -12.09 44.14
N ILE A 8 24.70 -11.60 42.96
CA ILE A 8 24.44 -10.18 42.73
C ILE A 8 23.74 -9.94 41.38
N LEU A 9 22.54 -9.38 41.53
CA LEU A 9 21.76 -8.46 40.70
C LEU A 9 21.36 -8.84 39.26
N SER A 10 20.08 -9.20 39.18
CA SER A 10 19.15 -8.85 38.11
C SER A 10 19.30 -7.38 37.67
N ALA A 11 19.73 -7.17 36.42
CA ALA A 11 19.49 -5.93 35.71
C ALA A 11 18.30 -6.14 34.78
N ALA A 12 17.14 -5.61 35.17
CA ALA A 12 15.98 -5.49 34.32
C ALA A 12 16.30 -4.57 33.15
N VAL A 13 16.42 -5.13 31.94
CA VAL A 13 16.48 -4.33 30.71
C VAL A 13 15.05 -3.89 30.40
N LEU A 14 14.82 -2.58 30.57
CA LEU A 14 13.59 -1.89 30.22
C LEU A 14 13.33 -2.02 28.72
N VAL A 15 12.21 -2.64 28.37
CA VAL A 15 11.61 -2.64 27.05
C VAL A 15 11.09 -1.23 26.76
N GLY A 16 11.86 -0.45 26.01
CA GLY A 16 11.43 0.83 25.47
C GLY A 16 10.67 0.61 24.15
N SER A 17 9.36 0.45 24.21
CA SER A 17 8.47 0.54 23.05
C SER A 17 8.06 2.00 22.84
N ALA A 18 8.80 2.72 22.00
CA ALA A 18 8.42 4.05 21.53
C ALA A 18 8.56 4.12 20.02
N GLY A 19 7.44 4.42 19.33
CA GLY A 19 7.44 5.04 18.02
C GLY A 19 7.43 4.11 16.82
N CYS A 20 6.25 3.59 16.47
CA CYS A 20 5.95 3.15 15.12
C CYS A 20 6.11 4.30 14.12
N ALA A 21 7.11 4.24 13.25
CA ALA A 21 7.10 4.86 11.92
C ALA A 21 8.25 4.30 11.07
N ALA A 22 8.37 2.97 10.99
CA ALA A 22 9.18 2.36 9.96
C ALA A 22 8.41 2.49 8.63
N LYS A 23 8.56 3.62 7.93
CA LYS A 23 8.29 3.68 6.50
C LYS A 23 9.32 2.76 5.83
N LYS A 24 8.97 1.47 5.70
CA LYS A 24 9.67 0.55 4.81
C LYS A 24 9.48 1.11 3.40
N SER A 25 10.50 1.81 2.91
CA SER A 25 10.64 2.09 1.50
C SER A 25 10.74 0.73 0.82
N GLN A 26 9.64 0.25 0.23
CA GLN A 26 9.64 -0.97 -0.55
C GLN A 26 10.44 -0.72 -1.81
N GLU A 27 11.50 -1.49 -1.98
CA GLU A 27 12.15 -1.70 -3.26
C GLU A 27 11.10 -2.17 -4.28
N PRO A 28 11.10 -1.69 -5.54
CA PRO A 28 10.13 -2.11 -6.54
C PRO A 28 10.22 -3.62 -6.76
N GLN A 29 9.31 -4.37 -6.14
CA GLN A 29 9.18 -5.79 -6.42
C GLN A 29 8.53 -5.90 -7.80
N GLU A 30 9.25 -6.44 -8.79
CA GLU A 30 8.71 -6.66 -10.12
C GLU A 30 7.35 -7.38 -10.04
N GLY A 31 6.33 -6.80 -10.67
CA GLY A 31 4.97 -7.31 -10.68
C GLY A 31 4.08 -6.87 -9.50
N LEU A 32 4.61 -6.15 -8.51
CA LEU A 32 3.80 -5.54 -7.45
C LEU A 32 3.31 -4.16 -7.88
N ALA A 33 1.99 -3.99 -7.98
CA ALA A 33 1.37 -2.71 -8.25
C ALA A 33 1.19 -1.89 -6.98
N ALA A 34 0.86 -2.50 -5.84
CA ALA A 34 0.69 -1.76 -4.58
C ALA A 34 0.79 -2.66 -3.35
N GLN A 35 0.91 -2.05 -2.17
CA GLN A 35 0.79 -2.74 -0.89
C GLN A 35 -0.06 -1.93 0.10
N SER A 36 -0.89 -2.61 0.88
CA SER A 36 -1.68 -2.05 1.97
C SER A 36 -1.73 -3.03 3.15
N ALA A 37 -2.44 -2.65 4.22
CA ALA A 37 -2.64 -3.52 5.37
C ALA A 37 -3.52 -4.75 5.06
N SER A 38 -4.46 -4.63 4.11
CA SER A 38 -5.37 -5.69 3.68
C SER A 38 -6.06 -5.35 2.35
N CYS A 39 -6.74 -6.33 1.73
CA CYS A 39 -7.47 -6.12 0.47
C CYS A 39 -8.75 -5.26 0.62
N GLU A 40 -9.08 -4.87 1.85
CA GLU A 40 -10.18 -3.98 2.20
C GLU A 40 -9.67 -2.55 2.51
N ALA A 41 -8.36 -2.33 2.51
CA ALA A 41 -7.73 -1.03 2.72
C ALA A 41 -7.08 -0.51 1.43
N ALA A 42 -7.41 0.73 1.06
CA ALA A 42 -6.78 1.41 -0.07
C ALA A 42 -5.26 1.52 0.14
N PRO A 43 -4.43 1.11 -0.83
CA PRO A 43 -2.99 1.32 -0.73
C PRO A 43 -2.65 2.81 -0.75
N GLU A 44 -1.65 3.22 0.02
CA GLU A 44 -1.20 4.61 0.01
C GLU A 44 -0.43 4.96 -1.27
N GLU A 45 0.20 3.97 -1.89
CA GLU A 45 1.04 4.12 -3.08
C GLU A 45 0.71 3.06 -4.13
N LEU A 46 0.63 3.50 -5.39
CA LEU A 46 0.36 2.66 -6.55
C LEU A 46 1.48 2.84 -7.58
N HIS A 47 2.06 1.74 -8.02
CA HIS A 47 3.03 1.61 -9.08
C HIS A 47 2.31 1.11 -10.32
N TRP A 48 2.27 1.93 -11.36
CA TRP A 48 1.58 1.59 -12.60
C TRP A 48 2.31 2.17 -13.80
N ASN A 49 2.58 1.33 -14.81
CA ASN A 49 3.23 1.71 -16.06
C ASN A 49 4.52 2.54 -15.87
N GLY A 50 5.38 2.13 -14.93
CA GLY A 50 6.65 2.81 -14.63
C GLY A 50 6.52 4.14 -13.87
N ALA A 51 5.32 4.52 -13.45
CA ALA A 51 5.07 5.70 -12.62
C ALA A 51 4.60 5.31 -11.22
N VAL A 52 4.91 6.16 -10.25
CA VAL A 52 4.46 6.02 -8.86
C VAL A 52 3.38 7.07 -8.60
N TYR A 53 2.31 6.65 -7.95
CA TYR A 53 1.16 7.47 -7.62
C TYR A 53 0.87 7.40 -6.13
N GLN A 54 0.49 8.53 -5.53
CA GLN A 54 0.13 8.64 -4.12
C GLN A 54 -1.37 8.79 -3.97
N LEU A 55 -1.99 8.02 -3.06
CA LEU A 55 -3.36 8.21 -2.66
C LEU A 55 -3.56 9.62 -2.08
N THR A 56 -4.49 10.37 -2.65
CA THR A 56 -4.83 11.74 -2.24
C THR A 56 -6.21 11.82 -1.60
N ASN A 57 -7.13 10.95 -2.01
CA ASN A 57 -8.48 10.88 -1.45
C ASN A 57 -9.00 9.43 -1.58
N ALA A 58 -9.44 8.84 -0.47
CA ALA A 58 -9.99 7.49 -0.41
C ALA A 58 -11.50 7.40 -0.74
N ASN A 59 -12.14 8.53 -1.05
CA ASN A 59 -13.54 8.62 -1.48
C ASN A 59 -13.66 9.72 -2.54
N SER A 60 -13.01 9.51 -3.68
CA SER A 60 -13.11 10.43 -4.81
C SER A 60 -14.54 10.47 -5.36
N THR A 61 -14.93 11.60 -5.94
CA THR A 61 -16.12 11.72 -6.80
C THR A 61 -15.72 12.08 -8.23
N VAL A 62 -14.45 11.91 -8.57
CA VAL A 62 -13.92 12.19 -9.91
C VAL A 62 -14.43 11.13 -10.85
N GLU A 63 -15.04 11.57 -11.95
CA GLU A 63 -15.56 10.67 -12.97
C GLU A 63 -14.43 9.82 -13.57
N PRO A 64 -14.56 8.49 -13.56
CA PRO A 64 -13.58 7.61 -14.19
C PRO A 64 -13.64 7.76 -15.72
N GLY A 65 -12.47 7.86 -16.35
CA GLY A 65 -12.35 7.95 -17.81
C GLY A 65 -12.00 6.61 -18.44
N MET A 66 -10.81 6.55 -19.05
CA MET A 66 -10.32 5.36 -19.75
C MET A 66 -9.86 4.31 -18.75
N LYS A 67 -10.33 3.08 -18.92
CA LYS A 67 -9.87 1.94 -18.15
C LYS A 67 -8.44 1.55 -18.54
N TYR A 68 -7.60 1.33 -17.54
CA TYR A 68 -6.22 0.90 -17.71
C TYR A 68 -6.01 -0.60 -17.49
N GLY A 69 -6.75 -1.21 -16.57
CA GLY A 69 -6.60 -2.64 -16.31
C GLY A 69 -7.20 -3.08 -14.99
N TYR A 70 -6.85 -4.30 -14.60
CA TYR A 70 -7.27 -4.92 -13.36
C TYR A 70 -6.08 -5.23 -12.46
N LEU A 71 -6.35 -5.23 -11.16
CA LEU A 71 -5.45 -5.75 -10.14
C LEU A 71 -6.15 -6.88 -9.39
N SER A 72 -5.38 -7.89 -9.03
CA SER A 72 -5.74 -8.87 -8.00
C SER A 72 -5.13 -8.44 -6.67
N CYS A 73 -5.74 -8.86 -5.56
CA CYS A 73 -5.17 -8.66 -4.23
C CYS A 73 -5.05 -9.99 -3.49
N ASP A 74 -3.86 -10.24 -2.92
CA ASP A 74 -3.60 -11.33 -2.00
C ASP A 74 -2.91 -10.79 -0.74
N HIS A 75 -3.57 -10.91 0.41
CA HIS A 75 -3.06 -10.44 1.71
C HIS A 75 -2.49 -8.99 1.69
N GLY A 76 -3.19 -8.06 1.05
CA GLY A 76 -2.78 -6.65 0.94
C GLY A 76 -1.70 -6.38 -0.11
N LYS A 77 -1.32 -7.38 -0.92
CA LYS A 77 -0.40 -7.22 -2.06
C LYS A 77 -1.20 -7.17 -3.35
N PHE A 78 -1.08 -6.07 -4.08
CA PHE A 78 -1.77 -5.89 -5.34
C PHE A 78 -0.83 -6.18 -6.50
N THR A 79 -1.28 -7.01 -7.43
CA THR A 79 -0.53 -7.38 -8.64
C THR A 79 -1.45 -7.23 -9.85
N PRO A 80 -0.92 -6.98 -11.06
CA PRO A 80 -1.72 -7.07 -12.29
C PRO A 80 -2.51 -8.38 -12.33
N GLY A 81 -3.78 -8.29 -12.74
CA GLY A 81 -4.71 -9.42 -12.79
C GLY A 81 -5.71 -9.28 -13.92
N ASP A 82 -6.75 -10.13 -13.86
CA ASP A 82 -7.81 -10.23 -14.87
C ASP A 82 -9.16 -9.74 -14.31
N ASP A 83 -10.21 -9.80 -15.13
CA ASP A 83 -11.58 -9.34 -14.82
C ASP A 83 -12.39 -10.25 -13.89
N GLY A 84 -11.71 -10.99 -13.02
CA GLY A 84 -12.30 -11.99 -12.14
C GLY A 84 -13.09 -11.41 -10.96
N PRO A 85 -13.81 -12.26 -10.21
CA PRO A 85 -14.48 -11.88 -8.99
C PRO A 85 -13.51 -11.25 -7.98
N GLY A 86 -13.88 -10.07 -7.44
CA GLY A 86 -13.03 -9.34 -6.49
C GLY A 86 -11.86 -8.59 -7.13
N ALA A 87 -11.81 -8.51 -8.47
CA ALA A 87 -10.83 -7.68 -9.16
C ALA A 87 -11.01 -6.20 -8.83
N PHE A 88 -9.88 -5.52 -8.67
CA PHE A 88 -9.79 -4.08 -8.50
C PHE A 88 -9.55 -3.46 -9.87
N ILE A 89 -10.08 -2.27 -10.13
CA ILE A 89 -10.06 -1.69 -11.48
C ILE A 89 -9.35 -0.35 -11.45
N LEU A 90 -8.47 -0.12 -12.43
CA LEU A 90 -7.77 1.14 -12.62
C LEU A 90 -8.35 1.91 -13.81
N TYR A 91 -8.58 3.20 -13.61
CA TYR A 91 -9.03 4.15 -14.63
C TYR A 91 -8.18 5.42 -14.61
N SER A 92 -8.18 6.17 -15.71
CA SER A 92 -7.80 7.58 -15.68
C SER A 92 -8.80 8.38 -14.85
N ALA A 93 -8.31 9.38 -14.12
CA ALA A 93 -9.14 10.38 -13.46
C ALA A 93 -9.63 11.40 -14.51
N GLY A 94 -10.85 11.22 -15.02
CA GLY A 94 -11.39 12.01 -16.13
C GLY A 94 -10.65 11.76 -17.44
N ASN A 95 -10.45 12.82 -18.25
CA ASN A 95 -9.81 12.71 -19.55
C ASN A 95 -8.27 12.51 -19.42
N PRO A 96 -7.70 11.41 -19.94
CA PRO A 96 -6.26 11.14 -19.87
C PRO A 96 -5.38 12.14 -20.65
N GLY A 97 -5.97 12.93 -21.56
CA GLY A 97 -5.27 14.01 -22.26
C GLY A 97 -5.04 15.26 -21.40
N THR A 98 -5.75 15.40 -20.27
CA THR A 98 -5.65 16.56 -19.37
C THR A 98 -5.24 16.20 -17.95
N SER A 99 -5.32 14.92 -17.57
CA SER A 99 -4.95 14.42 -16.25
C SER A 99 -4.17 13.13 -16.39
N SER A 100 -3.08 13.01 -15.64
CA SER A 100 -2.35 11.75 -15.51
C SER A 100 -2.75 10.95 -14.29
N ASP A 101 -3.67 11.46 -13.45
CA ASP A 101 -4.06 10.84 -12.20
C ASP A 101 -4.88 9.56 -12.44
N ILE A 102 -4.83 8.64 -11.48
CA ILE A 102 -5.50 7.34 -11.56
C ILE A 102 -6.63 7.28 -10.54
N VAL A 103 -7.75 6.67 -10.91
CA VAL A 103 -8.78 6.23 -9.96
C VAL A 103 -8.70 4.71 -9.85
N MET A 104 -8.58 4.20 -8.63
CA MET A 104 -8.64 2.77 -8.31
C MET A 104 -9.94 2.45 -7.58
N PHE A 105 -10.68 1.48 -8.09
CA PHE A 105 -11.89 0.95 -7.48
C PHE A 105 -11.56 -0.33 -6.71
N GLY A 106 -12.00 -0.38 -5.45
CA GLY A 106 -11.86 -1.54 -4.58
C GLY A 106 -13.03 -1.67 -3.61
N GLN A 107 -12.90 -2.58 -2.65
CA GLN A 107 -13.93 -2.77 -1.61
C GLN A 107 -14.13 -1.52 -0.73
N TRP A 108 -13.11 -0.67 -0.65
CA TRP A 108 -13.14 0.62 0.03
C TRP A 108 -13.77 1.75 -0.80
N GLY A 109 -14.29 1.46 -2.00
CA GLY A 109 -14.80 2.47 -2.93
C GLY A 109 -13.72 3.02 -3.85
N GLU A 110 -13.70 4.35 -4.04
CA GLU A 110 -12.89 5.04 -5.06
C GLU A 110 -11.69 5.77 -4.45
N GLY A 111 -10.49 5.30 -4.76
CA GLY A 111 -9.26 5.99 -4.41
C GLY A 111 -8.73 6.84 -5.57
N LEU A 112 -8.51 8.14 -5.36
CA LEU A 112 -7.81 9.02 -6.31
C LEU A 112 -6.31 9.06 -6.00
N TYR A 113 -5.51 8.70 -7.00
CA TYR A 113 -4.07 8.61 -6.93
C TYR A 113 -3.42 9.64 -7.86
N ARG A 114 -2.60 10.52 -7.28
CA ARG A 114 -1.87 11.54 -8.04
C ARG A 114 -0.47 11.07 -8.35
N LYS A 115 -0.03 11.27 -9.59
CA LYS A 115 1.33 10.94 -10.02
C LYS A 115 2.35 11.73 -9.19
N LYS A 116 3.36 11.05 -8.65
CA LYS A 116 4.51 11.71 -8.01
C LYS A 116 5.38 12.38 -9.09
N PRO A 117 5.96 13.55 -8.80
CA PRO A 117 6.86 14.25 -9.72
C PRO A 117 8.12 13.44 -10.03
#